data_AF-A0A0F9NKA2-F1
#
_entry.id   AF-A0A0F9NKA2-F1
#
_cell.length_a   1.000
_cell.length_b   1.000
_cell.length_c   1.000
_cell.angle_alpha   90.00
_cell.angle_beta   90.00
_cell.angle_gamma   90.00
#
_symmetry.space_group_name_H-M   'P 1'
#
loop_
_entity.id
_entity.type
_entity.pdbx_description
1 polymer ?
#
loop_
_entity_poly.entity_id
_entity_poly.type
_entity_poly.pdbx_seq_one_letter_code
_entity_poly.pdbx_strand_id
1 'polypeptide(L)'
;MYERLETLLQKILIKFPIIIESDLRYLDNEYQLGNSNYIGDILFLDSNNKRLNVEIKIRIPPYSVFKDQLLNRYIKNIDNERVMYIAPKLTNKQREFCIKYNIEIREIDISDIITPYDTLTTIQISISNKEKLDNFKLFKRESYNSILIELIEFGEENNFKDSRINKIKKLN
;
A
#
# COMPACT_ATOMS: atom_id res chain seq x y z
N MET A 1 12.47 8.62 -4.74
CA MET A 1 11.32 9.22 -4.01
C MET A 1 10.11 8.29 -4.01
N TYR A 2 9.60 7.88 -5.19
CA TYR A 2 8.45 6.95 -5.25
C TYR A 2 8.73 5.55 -4.69
N GLU A 3 9.91 4.98 -4.95
CA GLU A 3 10.30 3.67 -4.40
C GLU A 3 10.26 3.65 -2.88
N ARG A 4 10.74 4.71 -2.21
CA ARG A 4 10.70 4.84 -0.75
C ARG A 4 9.26 4.84 -0.21
N LEU A 5 8.34 5.49 -0.93
CA LEU A 5 6.92 5.48 -0.54
C LEU A 5 6.28 4.11 -0.79
N GLU A 6 6.68 3.39 -1.85
CA GLU A 6 6.18 2.03 -2.15
C GLU A 6 6.62 1.07 -1.04
N THR A 7 7.91 1.12 -0.66
CA THR A 7 8.44 0.35 0.48
C THR A 7 7.72 0.72 1.79
N LEU A 8 7.42 1.99 2.01
CA LEU A 8 6.72 2.42 3.22
C LEU A 8 5.28 1.90 3.26
N LEU A 9 4.55 2.01 2.15
CA LEU A 9 3.21 1.45 2.03
C LEU A 9 3.24 -0.07 2.20
N GLN A 10 4.24 -0.75 1.63
CA GLN A 10 4.44 -2.19 1.81
C GLN A 10 4.58 -2.57 3.28
N LYS A 11 5.47 -1.89 4.03
CA LYS A 11 5.64 -2.09 5.48
C LYS A 11 4.34 -1.88 6.26
N ILE A 12 3.57 -0.84 5.91
CA ILE A 12 2.28 -0.54 6.55
C ILE A 12 1.28 -1.66 6.30
N LEU A 13 1.15 -2.13 5.06
CA LEU A 13 0.21 -3.18 4.69
C LEU A 13 0.56 -4.55 5.28
N ILE A 14 1.86 -4.87 5.40
CA ILE A 14 2.33 -6.06 6.10
C ILE A 14 1.91 -6.03 7.57
N LYS A 15 2.08 -4.88 8.23
CA LYS A 15 1.75 -4.73 9.65
C LYS A 15 0.26 -4.61 9.93
N PHE A 16 -0.49 -4.04 8.99
CA PHE A 16 -1.94 -3.83 9.10
C PHE A 16 -2.66 -4.40 7.88
N PRO A 17 -2.72 -5.73 7.72
CA PRO A 17 -3.34 -6.37 6.54
C PRO A 17 -4.84 -6.02 6.40
N ILE A 18 -5.48 -5.63 7.49
CA ILE A 18 -6.87 -5.14 7.55
C ILE A 18 -7.16 -3.94 6.63
N ILE A 19 -6.13 -3.16 6.27
CA ILE A 19 -6.25 -2.08 5.28
C ILE A 19 -6.66 -2.64 3.91
N ILE A 20 -6.25 -3.88 3.62
CA ILE A 20 -6.59 -4.64 2.43
C ILE A 20 -7.90 -5.42 2.67
N GLU A 21 -7.88 -6.38 3.59
CA GLU A 21 -8.96 -7.32 3.90
C GLU A 21 -8.83 -7.84 5.35
N SER A 22 -9.96 -8.12 6.03
CA SER A 22 -10.02 -8.32 7.49
C SER A 22 -9.32 -9.56 8.04
N ASP A 23 -8.97 -10.53 7.20
CA ASP A 23 -8.52 -11.87 7.64
C ASP A 23 -7.29 -12.36 6.86
N LEU A 24 -6.37 -11.45 6.56
CA LEU A 24 -5.12 -11.77 5.89
C LEU A 24 -4.00 -12.07 6.88
N ARG A 25 -3.34 -13.22 6.68
CA ARG A 25 -2.09 -13.56 7.36
C ARG A 25 -0.91 -13.31 6.42
N TYR A 26 0.03 -12.48 6.86
CA TYR A 26 1.28 -12.25 6.13
C TYR A 26 2.07 -13.55 5.94
N LEU A 27 2.60 -13.76 4.73
CA LEU A 27 3.48 -14.88 4.41
C LEU A 27 4.88 -14.42 4.07
N ASP A 28 5.02 -13.52 3.09
CA ASP A 28 6.32 -13.13 2.55
C ASP A 28 6.26 -11.77 1.82
N ASN A 29 7.43 -11.17 1.56
CA ASN A 29 7.58 -9.96 0.77
C ASN A 29 8.79 -10.11 -0.17
N GLU A 30 8.74 -9.50 -1.35
CA GLU A 30 9.78 -9.67 -2.39
C GLU A 30 10.04 -11.15 -2.75
N TYR A 31 8.96 -11.92 -2.86
CA TYR A 31 9.00 -13.36 -3.13
C TYR A 31 8.97 -13.64 -4.64
N GLN A 32 9.52 -14.79 -5.02
CA GLN A 32 9.47 -15.26 -6.41
C GLN A 32 8.05 -15.72 -6.77
N LEU A 33 7.50 -15.16 -7.85
CA LEU A 33 6.17 -15.51 -8.37
C LEU A 33 6.23 -16.83 -9.15
N GLY A 34 5.84 -17.92 -8.50
CA GLY A 34 5.86 -19.26 -9.10
C GLY A 34 7.24 -19.62 -9.66
N ASN A 35 7.28 -20.09 -10.91
CA ASN A 35 8.53 -20.41 -11.62
C ASN A 35 9.06 -19.25 -12.47
N SER A 36 8.54 -18.04 -12.29
CA SER A 36 8.94 -16.89 -13.09
C SER A 36 10.15 -16.15 -12.48
N ASN A 37 10.79 -15.30 -13.27
CA ASN A 37 11.82 -14.38 -12.77
C ASN A 37 11.20 -13.09 -12.18
N TYR A 38 9.89 -13.06 -11.95
CA TYR A 38 9.22 -11.91 -11.37
C TYR A 38 9.19 -12.00 -9.86
N ILE A 39 9.45 -10.87 -9.24
CA ILE A 39 9.36 -10.67 -7.79
C ILE A 39 8.04 -9.96 -7.51
N GLY A 40 7.21 -10.55 -6.65
CA GLY A 40 5.98 -9.95 -6.17
C GLY A 40 6.20 -9.11 -4.91
N ASP A 41 5.38 -8.09 -4.70
CA ASP A 41 5.60 -7.15 -3.60
C ASP A 41 5.24 -7.76 -2.23
N ILE A 42 4.02 -8.26 -2.05
CA ILE A 42 3.60 -8.94 -0.80
C ILE A 42 2.78 -10.20 -1.09
N LEU A 43 2.96 -11.23 -0.26
CA LEU A 43 2.16 -12.45 -0.25
C LEU A 43 1.42 -12.58 1.08
N PHE A 44 0.10 -12.77 1.00
CA PHE A 44 -0.75 -13.09 2.13
C PHE A 44 -1.43 -14.46 1.95
N LEU A 45 -1.96 -15.00 3.04
CA LEU A 45 -2.91 -16.10 3.06
C LEU A 45 -4.23 -15.62 3.63
N ASP A 46 -5.33 -15.86 2.91
CA ASP A 46 -6.67 -15.55 3.40
C ASP A 46 -7.23 -16.65 4.32
N SER A 47 -8.41 -16.40 4.90
CA SER A 47 -9.13 -17.33 5.77
C SER A 47 -9.57 -18.63 5.09
N ASN A 48 -9.59 -18.67 3.75
CA ASN A 48 -9.89 -19.85 2.95
C ASN A 48 -8.62 -20.63 2.54
N ASN A 49 -7.46 -20.29 3.12
CA ASN A 49 -6.15 -20.82 2.74
C ASN A 49 -5.77 -20.55 1.27
N LYS A 50 -6.34 -19.53 0.64
CA LYS A 50 -5.89 -19.08 -0.68
C LYS A 50 -4.82 -18.02 -0.53
N ARG A 51 -3.80 -18.11 -1.36
CA ARG A 51 -2.74 -17.12 -1.45
C ARG A 51 -3.26 -15.86 -2.16
N LEU A 52 -2.91 -14.71 -1.63
CA LEU A 52 -3.20 -13.41 -2.20
C LEU A 52 -1.88 -12.70 -2.51
N ASN A 53 -1.59 -12.58 -3.80
CA ASN A 53 -0.46 -11.83 -4.32
C ASN A 53 -0.85 -10.36 -4.43
N VAL A 54 -0.13 -9.48 -3.74
CA VAL A 54 -0.40 -8.05 -3.75
C VAL A 54 0.70 -7.33 -4.52
N GLU A 55 0.31 -6.58 -5.54
CA GLU A 55 1.17 -5.67 -6.30
C GLU A 55 0.81 -4.23 -5.90
N ILE A 56 1.81 -3.45 -5.48
CA ILE A 56 1.66 -2.07 -5.02
C ILE A 56 2.25 -1.15 -6.08
N LYS A 57 1.48 -0.15 -6.50
CA LYS A 57 1.94 0.89 -7.42
C LYS A 57 1.42 2.26 -7.01
N ILE A 58 2.32 3.13 -6.57
CA ILE A 58 1.98 4.53 -6.23
C ILE A 58 1.77 5.33 -7.49
N ARG A 59 2.65 5.11 -8.48
CA ARG A 59 2.53 5.73 -9.79
C ARG A 59 1.97 4.72 -10.76
N ILE A 60 0.77 4.98 -11.24
CA ILE A 60 0.11 4.09 -12.19
C ILE A 60 0.74 4.32 -13.58
N PRO A 61 1.28 3.27 -14.21
CA PRO A 61 1.89 3.39 -15.52
C PRO A 61 0.83 3.60 -16.62
N PRO A 62 1.23 4.03 -17.82
CA PRO A 62 0.34 4.07 -18.99
C PRO A 62 -0.32 2.71 -19.23
N TYR A 63 -1.52 2.72 -19.81
CA TYR A 63 -2.34 1.50 -19.96
C TYR A 63 -1.64 0.33 -20.67
N SER A 64 -0.82 0.61 -21.70
CA SER A 64 -0.06 -0.43 -22.40
C SER A 64 0.93 -1.14 -21.46
N VAL A 65 1.72 -0.37 -20.74
CA VAL A 65 2.71 -0.88 -19.77
C VAL A 65 2.02 -1.61 -18.61
N PHE A 66 0.93 -1.05 -18.09
CA PHE A 66 0.10 -1.66 -17.06
C PHE A 66 -0.38 -3.06 -17.48
N LYS A 67 -0.94 -3.17 -18.69
CA LYS A 67 -1.43 -4.43 -19.25
C LYS A 67 -0.31 -5.45 -19.39
N ASP A 68 0.82 -5.04 -19.96
CA ASP A 68 1.94 -5.95 -20.22
C ASP A 68 2.56 -6.46 -18.92
N GLN A 69 2.65 -5.62 -17.89
CA GLN A 69 3.11 -6.01 -16.57
C GLN A 69 2.19 -7.05 -15.94
N LEU A 70 0.89 -6.79 -15.87
CA LEU A 70 -0.04 -7.71 -15.20
C LEU A 70 -0.23 -9.03 -15.96
N LEU A 71 -0.25 -9.01 -17.29
CA LEU A 71 -0.32 -10.23 -18.11
C LEU A 71 0.89 -11.12 -17.91
N ASN A 72 2.09 -10.54 -18.02
CA ASN A 72 3.30 -11.35 -18.00
C ASN A 72 3.72 -11.76 -16.60
N ARG A 73 3.36 -11.00 -15.56
CA ARG A 73 3.72 -11.31 -14.17
C ARG A 73 2.75 -12.29 -13.52
N TYR A 74 1.45 -12.03 -13.62
CA TYR A 74 0.44 -12.71 -12.81
C TYR A 74 -0.35 -13.71 -13.62
N ILE A 75 -0.99 -13.24 -14.71
CA ILE A 75 -1.97 -14.04 -15.46
C ILE A 75 -1.34 -15.30 -16.07
N LYS A 76 -0.05 -15.25 -16.44
CA LYS A 76 0.65 -16.39 -17.05
C LYS A 76 1.36 -17.33 -16.07
N ASN A 77 1.68 -16.86 -14.86
CA ASN A 77 2.61 -17.58 -13.97
C ASN A 77 1.97 -18.09 -12.69
N ILE A 78 0.73 -17.72 -12.41
CA ILE A 78 0.07 -18.01 -11.14
C ILE A 78 -1.18 -18.81 -11.44
N ASP A 79 -1.23 -20.03 -10.91
CA ASP A 79 -2.39 -20.90 -10.99
C ASP A 79 -3.07 -20.96 -9.62
N ASN A 80 -4.39 -20.79 -9.60
CA ASN A 80 -5.24 -20.87 -8.42
C ASN A 80 -4.93 -19.92 -7.24
N GLU A 81 -4.14 -18.85 -7.43
CA GLU A 81 -3.96 -17.81 -6.41
C GLU A 81 -4.70 -16.52 -6.78
N ARG A 82 -5.05 -15.74 -5.75
CA ARG A 82 -5.67 -14.42 -5.91
C ARG A 82 -4.59 -13.39 -6.20
N VAL A 83 -4.95 -12.35 -6.94
CA VAL A 83 -4.06 -11.23 -7.26
C VAL A 83 -4.80 -9.93 -6.99
N MET A 84 -4.19 -9.03 -6.23
CA MET A 84 -4.72 -7.71 -5.96
C MET A 84 -3.72 -6.62 -6.36
N TYR A 85 -4.23 -5.63 -7.09
CA TYR A 85 -3.50 -4.44 -7.46
C TYR A 85 -3.90 -3.27 -6.57
N ILE A 86 -2.94 -2.74 -5.82
CA ILE A 86 -3.10 -1.61 -4.92
C ILE A 86 -2.49 -0.36 -5.54
N ALA A 87 -3.30 0.67 -5.73
CA ALA A 87 -2.86 1.93 -6.34
C ALA A 87 -3.77 3.10 -5.94
N PRO A 88 -3.37 4.38 -6.09
CA PRO A 88 -4.22 5.49 -5.65
C PRO A 88 -5.51 5.65 -6.45
N LYS A 89 -5.44 5.63 -7.79
CA LYS A 89 -6.62 5.79 -8.64
C LYS A 89 -6.41 5.31 -10.06
N LEU A 90 -7.07 4.22 -10.44
CA LEU A 90 -7.02 3.67 -11.79
C LEU A 90 -7.94 4.44 -12.75
N THR A 91 -7.64 4.34 -14.04
CA THR A 91 -8.56 4.75 -15.12
C THR A 91 -9.63 3.68 -15.35
N ASN A 92 -10.75 4.02 -16.00
CA ASN A 92 -11.81 3.05 -16.31
C ASN A 92 -11.29 1.88 -17.14
N LYS A 93 -10.45 2.14 -18.16
CA LYS A 93 -9.83 1.09 -18.99
C LYS A 93 -8.97 0.12 -18.16
N GLN A 94 -8.28 0.61 -17.13
CA GLN A 94 -7.46 -0.22 -16.24
C GLN A 94 -8.34 -1.06 -15.31
N ARG A 95 -9.43 -0.48 -14.76
CA ARG A 95 -10.39 -1.24 -13.95
C ARG A 95 -11.07 -2.34 -14.76
N GLU A 96 -11.54 -2.02 -15.96
CA GLU A 96 -12.13 -2.99 -16.89
C GLU A 96 -11.15 -4.12 -17.21
N PHE A 97 -9.87 -3.79 -17.41
CA PHE A 97 -8.84 -4.79 -17.63
C PHE A 97 -8.66 -5.71 -16.42
N CYS A 98 -8.54 -5.16 -15.20
CA CYS A 98 -8.42 -5.97 -13.99
C CYS A 98 -9.62 -6.90 -13.81
N ILE A 99 -10.85 -6.40 -13.97
CA ILE A 99 -12.08 -7.19 -13.88
C ILE A 99 -12.06 -8.33 -14.89
N LYS A 100 -11.70 -8.06 -16.15
CA LYS A 100 -11.64 -9.06 -17.22
C LYS A 100 -10.72 -10.24 -16.88
N TYR A 101 -9.65 -10.01 -16.12
CA TYR A 101 -8.67 -11.03 -15.76
C TYR A 101 -8.72 -11.44 -14.29
N ASN A 102 -9.83 -11.15 -13.61
CA ASN A 102 -10.04 -11.50 -12.19
C ASN A 102 -8.91 -10.99 -11.27
N ILE A 103 -8.41 -9.78 -11.55
CA ILE A 103 -7.47 -9.07 -10.69
C ILE A 103 -8.29 -8.15 -9.78
N GLU A 104 -8.15 -8.35 -8.48
CA GLU A 104 -8.79 -7.52 -7.46
C GLU A 104 -8.14 -6.13 -7.43
N ILE A 105 -8.91 -5.11 -7.05
CA ILE A 105 -8.44 -3.73 -7.03
C ILE A 105 -8.70 -3.14 -5.66
N ARG A 106 -7.69 -2.49 -5.09
CA ARG A 106 -7.84 -1.64 -3.91
C ARG A 106 -7.27 -0.27 -4.21
N GLU A 107 -8.15 0.73 -4.24
CA GLU A 107 -7.72 2.11 -4.42
C GLU A 107 -7.36 2.74 -3.07
N ILE A 108 -6.08 3.08 -2.88
CA ILE A 108 -5.53 3.62 -1.63
C ILE A 108 -4.69 4.84 -1.96
N ASP A 109 -5.13 6.02 -1.53
CA ASP A 109 -4.27 7.20 -1.53
C ASP A 109 -3.33 7.15 -0.33
N ILE A 110 -2.03 7.30 -0.56
CA ILE A 110 -1.05 7.31 0.53
C ILE A 110 -1.27 8.48 1.48
N SER A 111 -1.83 9.59 1.00
CA SER A 111 -2.17 10.71 1.88
C SER A 111 -3.27 10.38 2.89
N ASP A 112 -4.10 9.36 2.63
CA ASP A 112 -5.11 8.87 3.57
C ASP A 112 -4.49 8.02 4.68
N ILE A 113 -3.30 7.47 4.44
CA ILE A 113 -2.55 6.61 5.37
C ILE A 113 -1.50 7.41 6.13
N ILE A 114 -0.78 8.28 5.40
CA ILE A 114 0.26 9.17 5.89
C ILE A 114 -0.36 10.56 5.90
N THR A 115 -1.06 10.90 6.99
CA THR A 115 -1.40 12.29 7.22
C THR A 115 -0.10 13.09 7.32
N PRO A 116 0.07 14.18 6.55
CA PRO A 116 1.18 15.09 6.77
C PRO A 116 0.99 15.68 8.17
N TYR A 117 1.80 15.23 9.12
CA TYR A 117 1.81 15.77 10.46
C TYR A 117 2.13 17.26 10.40
N ASP A 118 1.14 18.08 10.76
CA ASP A 118 1.43 19.23 11.60
C ASP A 118 2.31 18.72 12.75
N THR A 119 3.47 19.33 12.83
CA THR A 119 4.52 19.06 13.80
C THR A 119 3.96 18.77 15.19
N LEU A 120 4.38 17.63 15.74
CA LEU A 120 4.14 17.13 17.10
C LEU A 120 2.76 16.49 17.29
N THR A 121 2.75 15.36 18.02
CA THR A 121 1.59 14.59 18.54
C THR A 121 0.83 13.65 17.59
N THR A 122 1.04 12.35 17.80
CA THR A 122 0.03 11.27 17.71
C THR A 122 -0.56 11.00 16.33
N ILE A 123 -0.22 9.84 15.72
CA ILE A 123 -1.00 9.22 14.63
C ILE A 123 -2.50 9.31 14.98
N GLN A 124 -3.18 10.27 14.38
CA GLN A 124 -4.56 10.65 14.59
C GLN A 124 -5.28 9.92 13.47
N ILE A 125 -5.50 8.65 13.77
CA ILE A 125 -6.47 7.82 13.07
C ILE A 125 -7.74 8.68 12.96
N SER A 126 -8.19 8.98 11.73
CA SER A 126 -9.44 9.70 11.50
C SER A 126 -10.56 9.06 12.31
N ILE A 127 -11.54 9.84 12.79
CA ILE A 127 -12.60 9.33 13.68
C ILE A 127 -13.32 8.11 13.07
N SER A 128 -13.41 8.01 11.74
CA SER A 128 -13.97 6.85 11.04
C SER A 128 -13.07 5.61 11.07
N ASN A 129 -11.76 5.77 11.11
CA ASN A 129 -10.81 4.66 11.25
C ASN A 129 -10.57 4.31 12.73
N LYS A 130 -10.82 5.24 13.65
CA LYS A 130 -10.66 5.02 15.10
C LYS A 130 -11.76 4.11 15.62
N GLU A 131 -13.02 4.30 15.24
CA GLU A 131 -14.08 3.33 15.55
C GLU A 131 -13.81 1.96 14.91
N LYS A 132 -13.29 1.94 13.67
CA LYS A 132 -12.83 0.71 13.00
C LYS A 132 -11.61 0.06 13.64
N LEU A 133 -10.84 0.75 14.48
CA LEU A 133 -9.68 0.20 15.17
C LEU A 133 -9.97 -0.09 16.64
N ASP A 134 -10.82 0.70 17.29
CA ASP A 134 -11.29 0.51 18.66
C ASP A 134 -12.26 -0.69 18.78
N ASN A 135 -13.01 -1.00 17.71
CA ASN A 135 -13.77 -2.25 17.60
C ASN A 135 -12.86 -3.49 17.51
N PHE A 136 -11.61 -3.32 17.09
CA PHE A 136 -10.60 -4.38 16.98
C PHE A 136 -9.63 -4.29 18.16
N LYS A 137 -10.15 -4.49 19.37
CA LYS A 137 -9.32 -4.66 20.57
C LYS A 137 -8.17 -5.65 20.29
N LEU A 138 -6.94 -5.22 20.61
CA LEU A 138 -5.65 -5.96 20.61
C LEU A 138 -4.93 -5.90 19.24
N PHE A 139 -3.71 -5.37 19.11
CA PHE A 139 -2.47 -5.95 19.65
C PHE A 139 -1.39 -4.88 19.97
N LYS A 140 -0.82 -4.96 21.18
CA LYS A 140 0.42 -4.36 21.74
C LYS A 140 0.91 -3.00 21.20
N ARG A 141 0.75 -1.97 22.04
CA ARG A 141 1.27 -0.57 21.93
C ARG A 141 2.74 -0.44 21.46
N GLU A 142 3.61 -1.40 21.74
CA GLU A 142 5.05 -1.30 21.44
C GLU A 142 5.35 -1.32 19.95
N SER A 143 4.59 -2.10 19.18
CA SER A 143 4.74 -2.15 17.72
C SER A 143 4.38 -0.80 17.08
N TYR A 144 3.42 -0.07 17.64
CA TYR A 144 2.96 1.20 17.08
C TYR A 144 4.06 2.29 17.10
N ASN A 145 4.81 2.37 18.20
CA ASN A 145 5.83 3.40 18.40
C ASN A 145 7.02 3.28 17.46
N SER A 146 7.44 2.05 17.12
CA SER A 146 8.56 1.82 16.18
C SER A 146 8.29 2.38 14.78
N ILE A 147 7.07 2.20 14.26
CA ILE A 147 6.68 2.76 12.95
C ILE A 147 6.55 4.28 13.01
N LEU A 148 6.04 4.79 14.12
CA LEU A 148 5.90 6.24 14.33
C LEU A 148 7.28 6.92 14.30
N ILE A 149 8.30 6.28 14.86
CA ILE A 149 9.69 6.74 14.82
C ILE A 149 10.24 6.69 13.38
N GLU A 150 10.11 5.57 12.66
CA GLU A 150 10.57 5.47 11.27
C GLU A 150 9.90 6.51 10.34
N LEU A 151 8.62 6.79 10.55
CA LEU A 151 7.86 7.80 9.80
C LEU A 151 8.34 9.23 10.11
N ILE A 152 8.68 9.52 11.38
CA ILE A 152 9.20 10.82 11.81
C ILE A 152 10.61 11.04 11.24
N GLU A 153 11.50 10.06 11.38
CA GLU A 153 12.86 10.11 10.83
C GLU A 153 12.83 10.37 9.32
N PHE A 154 11.95 9.68 8.60
CA PHE A 154 11.74 9.91 7.17
C PHE A 154 11.28 11.34 6.86
N GLY A 155 10.36 11.90 7.64
CA GLY A 155 9.88 13.27 7.46
C GLY A 155 10.95 14.34 7.71
N GLU A 156 11.82 14.12 8.70
CA GLU A 156 12.92 15.01 9.07
C GLU A 156 14.05 15.01 8.04
N GLU A 157 14.45 13.82 7.55
CA GLU A 157 15.52 13.68 6.53
C GLU A 157 15.18 14.37 5.20
N ASN A 158 13.90 14.49 4.86
CA ASN A 158 13.45 14.96 3.55
C ASN A 158 13.02 16.44 3.52
N ASN A 159 13.35 17.23 4.56
CA ASN A 159 13.17 18.69 4.61
C ASN A 159 11.79 19.19 4.10
N PHE A 160 10.70 18.48 4.46
CA PHE A 160 9.34 18.89 4.10
C PHE A 160 8.94 20.27 4.68
N LYS A 161 9.73 20.80 5.62
CA LYS A 161 9.63 22.17 6.17
C LYS A 161 9.69 23.28 5.10
N ASP A 162 10.45 23.11 4.01
CA ASP A 162 10.76 24.22 3.11
C ASP A 162 9.72 24.46 2.00
N SER A 163 8.81 23.50 1.75
CA SER A 163 7.81 23.63 0.67
C SER A 163 6.72 24.68 0.95
N ARG A 164 6.52 25.05 2.22
CA ARG A 164 5.52 26.06 2.64
C ARG A 164 6.08 27.49 2.68
N ILE A 165 7.35 27.68 3.02
CA ILE A 165 7.96 29.02 3.17
C ILE A 165 8.02 29.77 1.83
N ASN A 166 8.23 29.06 0.71
CA ASN A 166 8.26 29.68 -0.62
C ASN A 166 6.87 29.93 -1.23
N LYS A 167 5.81 29.25 -0.76
CA LYS A 167 4.44 29.49 -1.21
C LYS A 167 3.78 30.65 -0.47
N ILE A 168 4.17 30.88 0.79
CA ILE A 168 3.73 32.05 1.58
C ILE A 168 4.40 33.33 1.08
N LYS A 169 5.68 33.28 0.67
CA LYS A 169 6.39 34.45 0.11
C LYS A 169 5.95 34.90 -1.29
N LYS A 170 5.13 34.12 -2.00
CA LYS A 170 4.55 34.53 -3.31
C LYS A 170 3.12 35.06 -3.20
N LEU A 171 2.56 35.08 -1.99
CA LEU A 171 1.23 35.62 -1.69
C LEU A 171 1.28 36.89 -0.83
N ASN A 172 2.48 37.45 -0.61
CA ASN A 172 2.69 38.77 -0.03
C ASN A 172 3.35 39.69 -1.06
#